data_AF-A0A1J7IVU5-F1
#
_entry.id   AF-A0A1J7IVU5-F1
#
_cell.length_a   1.000
_cell.length_b   1.000
_cell.length_c   1.000
_cell.angle_alpha   90.00
_cell.angle_beta   90.00
_cell.angle_gamma   90.00
#
_symmetry.space_group_name_H-M   'P 1'
#
loop_
_entity.id
_entity.type
_entity.pdbx_description
1 polymer ?
#
loop_
_entity_poly.entity_id
_entity_poly.type
_entity_poly.pdbx_seq_one_letter_code
_entity_poly.pdbx_strand_id
1 'polypeptide(L)'
;MPLLRSLFKALQSQEMIKLWVVHVGANDLFPDRPFDPVPLYVLLTLIFRNSPPYSKILLTGLFYAAHVPNEYMDKVNEQYKRAVQYFGKIYGPERIQFLAAPGEFDRSIHSRKGLHLEGLSNDQLDLNGYQMWMGHLVPKMWQMLEGLQS
;
A
#
# COMPACT_ATOMS: atom_id res chain seq x y z
N MET A 1 18.71 1.22 -11.12
CA MET A 1 19.40 2.09 -10.14
C MET A 1 18.89 3.55 -9.97
N PRO A 2 18.06 4.17 -10.83
CA PRO A 2 17.59 5.55 -10.59
C PRO A 2 16.50 5.69 -9.52
N LEU A 3 15.63 4.69 -9.35
CA LEU A 3 14.54 4.66 -8.35
C LEU A 3 15.02 4.78 -6.89
N LEU A 4 16.12 4.09 -6.54
CA LEU A 4 16.69 4.14 -5.20
C LEU A 4 17.24 5.55 -4.86
N ARG A 5 17.79 6.27 -5.85
CA ARG A 5 18.28 7.64 -5.64
C ARG A 5 17.12 8.64 -5.46
N SER A 6 15.97 8.42 -6.08
CA SER A 6 14.81 9.33 -5.89
C SER A 6 14.13 9.13 -4.55
N LEU A 7 13.98 7.88 -4.08
CA LEU A 7 13.42 7.59 -2.75
C LEU A 7 14.34 8.14 -1.65
N PHE A 8 15.66 7.92 -1.74
CA PHE A 8 16.58 8.40 -0.71
C PHE A 8 16.64 9.94 -0.66
N LYS A 9 16.61 10.61 -1.82
CA LYS A 9 16.48 12.08 -1.87
C LYS A 9 15.14 12.57 -1.32
N ALA A 10 14.04 11.88 -1.67
CA ALA A 10 12.74 12.18 -1.13
C ALA A 10 12.72 12.00 0.39
N LEU A 11 13.44 11.03 0.95
CA LEU A 11 13.53 10.83 2.41
C LEU A 11 14.42 11.88 3.10
N GLN A 12 15.49 12.35 2.44
CA GLN A 12 16.43 13.34 3.00
C GLN A 12 15.86 14.76 3.15
N SER A 13 14.80 15.12 2.42
CA SER A 13 14.24 16.48 2.42
C SER A 13 12.96 16.65 3.25
N GLN A 14 12.59 15.68 4.08
CA GLN A 14 11.23 15.58 4.64
C GLN A 14 11.21 15.67 6.16
N GLU A 15 11.69 16.79 6.71
CA GLU A 15 11.55 17.08 8.14
C GLU A 15 10.09 17.22 8.61
N MET A 16 9.11 17.20 7.69
CA MET A 16 7.70 17.49 7.94
C MET A 16 6.69 16.40 7.54
N ILE A 17 7.11 15.21 7.06
CA ILE A 17 6.10 14.19 6.69
C ILE A 17 5.42 13.66 7.95
N LYS A 18 4.10 13.85 8.03
CA LYS A 18 3.25 13.33 9.11
C LYS A 18 2.72 11.93 8.81
N LEU A 19 2.48 11.61 7.54
CA LEU A 19 1.91 10.33 7.11
C LEU A 19 2.47 9.89 5.77
N TRP A 20 2.98 8.66 5.72
CA TRP A 20 3.27 7.94 4.49
C TRP A 20 2.09 7.02 4.17
N VAL A 21 1.59 7.09 2.94
CA VAL A 21 0.65 6.09 2.42
C VAL A 21 1.43 5.17 1.48
N VAL A 22 1.50 3.88 1.82
CA VAL A 22 2.30 2.89 1.08
C VAL A 22 1.35 1.94 0.36
N HIS A 23 1.35 2.01 -0.96
CA HIS A 23 0.64 1.11 -1.87
C HIS A 23 1.65 0.58 -2.90
N VAL A 24 2.13 -0.64 -2.70
CA VAL A 24 3.25 -1.22 -3.48
C VAL A 24 3.03 -2.71 -3.64
N GLY A 25 3.77 -3.36 -4.54
CA GLY A 25 3.82 -4.82 -4.67
C GLY A 25 2.92 -5.43 -5.75
N ALA A 26 1.98 -4.67 -6.32
CA ALA A 26 1.12 -5.17 -7.40
C ALA A 26 1.91 -5.61 -8.64
N ASN A 27 2.97 -4.89 -9.00
CA ASN A 27 3.84 -5.21 -10.13
C ASN A 27 4.79 -6.39 -9.86
N ASP A 28 4.86 -6.87 -8.61
CA ASP A 28 5.70 -7.99 -8.19
C ASP A 28 4.89 -9.31 -8.12
N LEU A 29 3.62 -9.27 -8.53
CA LEU A 29 2.74 -10.43 -8.52
C LEU A 29 2.94 -11.26 -9.79
N PHE A 30 3.59 -12.41 -9.64
CA PHE A 30 3.79 -13.38 -10.72
C PHE A 30 3.20 -14.73 -10.28
N PRO A 31 2.20 -15.30 -10.99
CA PRO A 31 1.54 -16.54 -10.58
C PRO A 31 2.49 -17.75 -10.45
N ASP A 32 3.60 -17.73 -11.18
CA ASP A 32 4.62 -18.78 -11.22
C ASP A 32 5.69 -18.64 -10.12
N ARG A 33 5.62 -17.60 -9.28
CA ARG A 33 6.66 -17.31 -8.28
C ARG A 33 6.07 -17.00 -6.92
N PRO A 34 6.73 -17.43 -5.83
CA PRO A 34 6.31 -17.00 -4.50
C PRO A 34 6.57 -15.50 -4.33
N PHE A 35 5.64 -14.82 -3.66
CA PHE A 35 5.84 -13.44 -3.24
C PHE A 35 7.00 -13.35 -2.23
N ASP A 36 8.02 -12.55 -2.55
CA ASP A 36 9.11 -12.24 -1.63
C ASP A 36 8.75 -10.99 -0.80
N PRO A 37 8.55 -11.10 0.52
CA PRO A 37 8.25 -9.94 1.36
C PRO A 37 9.48 -9.08 1.68
N VAL A 38 10.71 -9.54 1.41
CA VAL A 38 11.94 -8.83 1.81
C VAL A 38 11.98 -7.39 1.29
N PRO A 39 11.67 -7.09 0.01
CA PRO A 39 11.64 -5.71 -0.48
C PRO A 39 10.68 -4.80 0.29
N LEU A 40 9.51 -5.29 0.73
CA LEU A 40 8.57 -4.53 1.57
C LEU A 40 9.20 -4.17 2.91
N TYR A 41 9.86 -5.14 3.57
CA TYR A 41 10.51 -4.89 4.86
C TYR A 41 11.67 -3.90 4.73
N VAL A 42 12.45 -3.98 3.65
CA VAL A 42 13.51 -3.02 3.36
C VAL A 42 12.92 -1.62 3.16
N LEU A 43 11.87 -1.48 2.36
CA LEU A 43 11.19 -0.20 2.14
C LEU A 43 10.68 0.41 3.45
N LEU A 44 9.93 -0.36 4.25
CA LEU A 44 9.39 0.12 5.53
C LEU A 44 10.51 0.51 6.50
N THR A 45 11.59 -0.28 6.57
CA THR A 45 12.78 0.05 7.38
C THR A 45 13.39 1.38 6.97
N LEU A 46 13.54 1.62 5.65
CA LEU A 46 14.07 2.87 5.14
C LEU A 46 13.17 4.05 5.48
N ILE A 47 11.84 3.91 5.34
CA ILE A 47 10.89 4.96 5.72
C ILE A 47 11.02 5.27 7.22
N PHE A 48 10.97 4.26 8.09
CA PHE A 48 11.07 4.48 9.54
C PHE A 48 12.38 5.13 9.97
N ARG A 49 13.51 4.71 9.39
CA ARG A 49 14.84 5.23 9.77
C ARG A 49 15.09 6.66 9.30
N ASN A 50 14.39 7.11 8.27
CA ASN A 50 14.60 8.43 7.67
C ASN A 50 13.41 9.38 7.83
N SER A 51 12.37 8.97 8.57
CA SER A 51 11.23 9.83 8.88
C SER A 51 11.29 10.28 10.34
N PRO A 52 10.79 11.49 10.66
CA PRO A 52 10.64 11.93 12.03
C PRO A 52 9.92 10.89 12.94
N PRO A 53 10.20 10.86 14.26
CA PRO A 53 9.56 9.92 15.18
C PRO A 53 8.03 10.02 15.24
N TYR A 54 7.47 11.18 14.89
CA TYR A 54 6.03 11.40 14.84
C TYR A 54 5.38 10.93 13.53
N SER A 55 6.14 10.65 12.47
CA SER A 55 5.59 10.23 11.19
C SER A 55 4.90 8.88 11.32
N LYS A 56 3.76 8.69 10.65
CA LYS A 56 3.05 7.41 10.63
C LYS A 56 3.10 6.78 9.25
N ILE A 57 2.84 5.48 9.16
CA ILE A 57 2.74 4.72 7.91
C ILE A 57 1.36 4.06 7.84
N LEU A 58 0.62 4.35 6.77
CA LEU A 58 -0.56 3.61 6.38
C LEU A 58 -0.19 2.65 5.25
N LEU A 59 -0.04 1.37 5.57
CA LEU A 59 0.19 0.32 4.58
C LEU A 59 -1.16 -0.17 4.05
N THR A 60 -1.34 -0.06 2.74
CA THR A 60 -2.59 -0.43 2.08
C THR A 60 -2.49 -1.83 1.50
N GLY A 61 -3.57 -2.61 1.61
CA GLY A 61 -3.68 -3.92 0.97
C GLY A 61 -3.76 -3.78 -0.55
N LEU A 62 -3.28 -4.81 -1.23
CA LEU A 62 -3.40 -4.89 -2.68
C LEU A 62 -4.85 -5.19 -3.09
N PHE A 63 -5.29 -4.53 -4.16
CA PHE A 63 -6.54 -4.85 -4.83
C PHE A 63 -6.43 -6.23 -5.47
N TYR A 64 -7.54 -6.95 -5.49
CA TYR A 64 -7.57 -8.22 -6.19
C TYR A 64 -7.48 -8.03 -7.71
N ALA A 65 -6.50 -8.66 -8.36
CA ALA A 65 -6.31 -8.62 -9.80
C ALA A 65 -6.98 -9.82 -10.50
N ALA A 66 -7.50 -9.62 -11.72
CA ALA A 66 -8.20 -10.67 -12.45
C ALA A 66 -7.30 -11.84 -12.87
N HIS A 67 -6.01 -11.56 -13.11
CA HIS A 67 -5.01 -12.54 -13.53
C HIS A 67 -4.31 -13.25 -12.35
N VAL A 68 -4.69 -12.94 -11.11
CA VAL A 68 -4.07 -13.49 -9.90
C VAL A 68 -5.11 -14.20 -9.02
N PRO A 69 -4.87 -15.46 -8.59
CA PRO A 69 -5.81 -16.16 -7.71
C PRO A 69 -6.06 -15.41 -6.39
N ASN A 70 -7.29 -15.43 -5.89
CA ASN A 70 -7.69 -14.75 -4.64
C ASN A 70 -6.81 -15.19 -3.48
N GLU A 71 -6.62 -16.49 -3.33
CA GLU A 71 -5.81 -17.07 -2.26
C GLU A 71 -4.36 -16.60 -2.31
N TYR A 72 -3.83 -16.32 -3.50
CA TYR A 72 -2.50 -15.76 -3.65
C TYR A 72 -2.48 -14.30 -3.17
N MET A 73 -3.47 -13.50 -3.56
CA MET A 73 -3.63 -12.13 -3.06
C MET A 73 -3.82 -12.07 -1.55
N ASP A 74 -4.62 -12.99 -0.99
CA ASP A 74 -4.84 -13.10 0.45
C ASP A 74 -3.53 -13.41 1.17
N LYS A 75 -2.72 -14.34 0.65
CA LYS A 75 -1.38 -14.64 1.19
C LYS A 75 -0.47 -13.42 1.16
N VAL A 76 -0.49 -12.62 0.10
CA VAL A 76 0.31 -11.38 0.02
C VAL A 76 -0.18 -10.35 1.04
N ASN A 77 -1.48 -10.10 1.12
CA ASN A 77 -2.06 -9.19 2.10
C ASN A 77 -1.83 -9.65 3.55
N GLU A 78 -1.77 -10.95 3.82
CA GLU A 78 -1.35 -11.49 5.12
C GLU A 78 0.11 -11.15 5.45
N GLN A 79 1.02 -11.12 4.46
CA GLN A 79 2.39 -10.63 4.70
C GLN A 79 2.40 -9.15 5.09
N TYR A 80 1.48 -8.35 4.57
CA TYR A 80 1.40 -6.92 4.87
C TYR A 80 0.93 -6.72 6.31
N LYS A 81 -0.08 -7.48 6.75
CA LYS A 81 -0.52 -7.51 8.15
C LYS A 81 0.62 -7.93 9.09
N ARG A 82 1.40 -8.96 8.73
CA ARG A 82 2.57 -9.39 9.50
C ARG A 82 3.65 -8.30 9.58
N ALA A 83 3.90 -7.59 8.48
CA ALA A 83 4.83 -6.45 8.49
C ALA A 83 4.34 -5.34 9.43
N VAL A 84 3.06 -4.98 9.39
CA VAL A 84 2.46 -4.01 10.33
C VAL A 84 2.64 -4.46 11.78
N GLN A 85 2.38 -5.73 12.09
CA GLN A 85 2.60 -6.27 13.44
C GLN A 85 4.07 -6.21 13.87
N TYR A 86 4.99 -6.60 12.98
CA TYR A 86 6.43 -6.58 13.25
C TYR A 86 6.92 -5.16 13.54
N PHE A 87 6.65 -4.21 12.64
CA PHE A 87 7.09 -2.83 12.80
C PHE A 87 6.35 -2.11 13.92
N GLY A 88 5.08 -2.44 14.16
CA GLY A 88 4.31 -1.91 15.29
C GLY A 88 4.91 -2.30 16.65
N LYS A 89 5.49 -3.50 16.78
CA LYS A 89 6.23 -3.90 17.99
C LYS A 89 7.52 -3.11 18.21
N ILE A 90 8.16 -2.63 17.14
CA ILE A 90 9.47 -1.95 17.20
C ILE A 90 9.29 -0.44 17.36
N TYR A 91 8.36 0.15 16.62
CA TYR A 91 8.21 1.60 16.48
C TYR A 91 6.93 2.15 17.13
N GLY A 92 6.03 1.30 17.61
CA GLY A 92 4.73 1.67 18.16
C GLY A 92 3.57 1.29 17.23
N PRO A 93 2.50 0.63 17.73
CA PRO A 93 1.34 0.24 16.90
C PRO A 93 0.56 1.43 16.34
N GLU A 94 0.69 2.61 16.92
CA GLU A 94 0.14 3.87 16.42
C GLU A 94 0.91 4.43 15.21
N ARG A 95 2.16 4.01 15.02
CA ARG A 95 3.03 4.48 13.94
C ARG A 95 2.86 3.72 12.63
N ILE A 96 2.23 2.55 12.64
CA ILE A 96 1.93 1.81 11.43
C ILE A 96 0.60 1.09 11.52
N GLN A 97 -0.22 1.26 10.49
CA GLN A 97 -1.53 0.61 10.41
C GLN A 97 -1.74 -0.01 9.04
N PHE A 98 -2.53 -1.08 9.00
CA PHE A 98 -2.96 -1.72 7.77
C PHE A 98 -4.37 -1.24 7.40
N LEU A 99 -4.56 -0.86 6.13
CA LEU A 99 -5.87 -0.65 5.54
C LEU A 99 -6.10 -1.71 4.48
N ALA A 100 -7.01 -2.64 4.74
CA ALA A 100 -7.41 -3.62 3.75
C ALA A 100 -8.03 -2.91 2.53
N ALA A 101 -7.75 -3.44 1.34
CA ALA A 101 -8.57 -3.11 0.18
C ALA A 101 -10.02 -3.54 0.49
N PRO A 102 -11.04 -2.72 0.14
CA PRO A 102 -12.43 -3.07 0.41
C PRO A 102 -12.81 -4.39 -0.27
N GLY A 103 -13.45 -5.29 0.48
CA GLY A 103 -13.89 -6.59 -0.04
C GLY A 103 -14.97 -6.48 -1.11
N GLU A 104 -15.68 -5.35 -1.13
CA GLU A 104 -16.72 -4.98 -2.13
C GLU A 104 -16.14 -4.48 -3.46
N PHE A 105 -14.82 -4.52 -3.67
CA PHE A 105 -14.24 -4.45 -5.01
C PHE A 105 -14.59 -5.72 -5.79
N ASP A 106 -15.87 -5.81 -6.20
CA ASP A 106 -16.34 -6.82 -7.12
C ASP A 106 -15.69 -6.56 -8.48
N ARG A 107 -14.83 -7.51 -8.87
CA ARG A 107 -14.02 -7.52 -10.09
C ARG A 107 -14.85 -7.48 -11.37
N SER A 108 -16.16 -7.74 -11.28
CA SER A 108 -17.06 -7.69 -12.43
C SER A 108 -17.55 -6.28 -12.76
N ILE A 109 -17.46 -5.31 -11.83
CA ILE A 109 -18.10 -3.99 -11.95
C ILE A 109 -17.07 -2.84 -12.04
N HIS A 110 -15.90 -2.96 -11.40
CA HIS A 110 -14.93 -1.85 -11.25
C HIS A 110 -13.55 -2.09 -11.89
N SER A 111 -13.37 -3.24 -12.55
CA SER A 111 -12.27 -3.45 -13.49
C SER A 111 -12.73 -2.97 -14.86
N ARG A 112 -11.85 -2.34 -15.64
CA ARG A 112 -12.12 -2.05 -17.06
C ARG A 112 -12.17 -3.36 -17.87
N LYS A 113 -13.22 -4.16 -17.70
CA LYS A 113 -13.56 -5.19 -18.68
C LYS A 113 -14.07 -4.49 -19.93
N GLY A 114 -13.22 -4.38 -20.95
CA GLY A 114 -13.68 -4.12 -22.32
C GLY A 114 -13.60 -2.69 -22.84
N LEU A 115 -12.73 -1.82 -22.30
CA LEU A 115 -12.25 -0.70 -23.13
C LEU A 115 -10.98 -1.15 -23.85
N HIS A 116 -11.10 -1.45 -25.14
CA HIS A 116 -10.01 -1.41 -26.11
C HIS A 116 -9.44 0.03 -26.18
N LEU A 117 -8.81 0.48 -25.09
CA LEU A 117 -7.88 1.60 -25.11
C LEU A 117 -6.50 0.97 -25.16
N GLU A 118 -5.93 0.98 -26.35
CA GLU A 118 -4.54 0.56 -26.59
C GLU A 118 -3.63 1.19 -25.52
N GLY A 119 -3.02 0.36 -24.67
CA GLY A 119 -1.97 0.78 -23.74
C GLY A 119 -2.26 0.74 -22.24
N LEU A 120 -3.45 0.33 -21.77
CA LEU A 120 -3.72 0.20 -20.32
C LEU A 120 -4.09 -1.24 -19.94
N SER A 121 -3.36 -1.83 -18.99
CA SER A 121 -3.57 -3.21 -18.53
C SER A 121 -4.92 -3.35 -17.79
N ASN A 122 -5.53 -4.54 -17.90
CA ASN A 122 -6.82 -4.91 -17.30
C ASN A 122 -6.83 -4.91 -15.75
N ASP A 123 -5.76 -4.43 -15.11
CA ASP A 123 -5.48 -4.57 -13.68
C ASP A 123 -5.59 -3.23 -12.93
N GLN A 124 -6.00 -2.17 -13.62
CA GLN A 124 -6.24 -0.86 -13.03
C GLN A 124 -7.72 -0.68 -12.67
N LEU A 125 -7.96 0.01 -11.55
CA LEU A 125 -9.31 0.44 -11.18
C LEU A 125 -9.87 1.38 -12.25
N ASP A 126 -11.17 1.28 -12.51
CA ASP A 126 -11.89 2.35 -13.22
C ASP A 126 -12.10 3.57 -12.31
N LEU A 127 -12.71 4.63 -12.85
CA LEU A 127 -12.96 5.86 -12.09
C LEU A 127 -13.79 5.60 -10.83
N ASN A 128 -14.81 4.74 -10.93
CA ASN A 128 -15.68 4.37 -9.82
C ASN A 128 -14.89 3.63 -8.73
N GLY A 129 -14.02 2.71 -9.13
CA GLY A 129 -13.11 2.01 -8.23
C GLY A 129 -12.17 2.97 -7.51
N TYR A 130 -11.58 3.96 -8.20
CA TYR A 130 -10.78 4.98 -7.51
C TYR A 130 -11.61 5.82 -6.54
N GLN A 131 -12.84 6.19 -6.90
CA GLN A 131 -13.75 6.95 -6.01
C GLN A 131 -14.11 6.16 -4.75
N MET A 132 -14.45 4.88 -4.90
CA MET A 132 -14.71 3.99 -3.76
C MET A 132 -13.45 3.87 -2.89
N TRP A 133 -12.28 3.63 -3.49
CA TRP A 133 -11.03 3.54 -2.75
C TRP A 133 -10.75 4.82 -1.96
N MET A 134 -10.91 5.99 -2.56
CA MET A 134 -10.77 7.27 -1.87
C MET A 134 -11.74 7.40 -0.69
N GLY A 135 -12.98 6.90 -0.83
CA GLY A 135 -13.96 6.85 0.24
C GLY A 135 -13.52 6.07 1.48
N HIS A 136 -12.63 5.08 1.33
CA HIS A 136 -12.02 4.35 2.45
C HIS A 136 -10.68 4.93 2.90
N LEU A 137 -9.85 5.32 1.94
CA LEU A 137 -8.50 5.80 2.18
C LEU A 137 -8.48 7.14 2.92
N VAL A 138 -9.25 8.12 2.46
CA VAL A 138 -9.21 9.49 3.00
C VAL A 138 -9.64 9.53 4.48
N PRO A 139 -10.76 8.92 4.89
CA PRO A 139 -11.13 8.89 6.31
C PRO A 139 -10.05 8.22 7.17
N LYS A 140 -9.42 7.16 6.67
CA LYS A 140 -8.36 6.47 7.40
C LYS A 140 -7.11 7.32 7.55
N MET A 141 -6.72 8.05 6.49
CA MET A 141 -5.63 9.02 6.55
C MET A 141 -5.91 10.08 7.60
N TRP A 142 -7.13 10.63 7.65
CA TRP A 142 -7.50 11.70 8.58
C TRP A 142 -7.46 11.20 10.02
N GLN A 143 -8.05 10.04 10.29
CA GLN A 143 -7.98 9.38 11.60
C GLN A 143 -6.54 9.26 12.12
N MET A 144 -5.60 8.87 11.25
CA MET A 144 -4.19 8.73 11.64
C MET A 144 -3.50 10.07 11.86
N LEU A 145 -3.86 11.11 11.10
CA LEU A 145 -3.30 12.46 11.24
C LEU A 145 -3.85 13.21 12.46
N GLU A 146 -5.12 13.04 12.81
CA GLU A 146 -5.75 13.70 13.96
C GLU A 146 -5.16 13.20 15.29
N GLY A 147 -4.81 11.92 15.38
CA GLY A 147 -4.07 11.37 16.51
C GLY A 147 -2.61 11.85 16.62
N LEU A 148 -2.23 12.96 15.99
CA LEU A 148 -0.96 13.68 16.18
C LEU A 148 -1.15 15.01 16.92
N GLN A 149 -2.39 15.42 17.21
CA GLN A 149 -2.72 16.70 17.86
C GLN A 149 -2.81 16.62 19.40
N SER A 150 -2.43 15.50 20.00
CA SER A 150 -2.44 15.24 21.45
C SER A 150 -1.05 15.27 22.06
#